data_AF-A0A401UE92-F1
#
_entry.id   AF-A0A401UE92-F1
#
_cell.length_a   1.000
_cell.length_b   1.000
_cell.length_c   1.000
_cell.angle_alpha   90.00
_cell.angle_beta   90.00
_cell.angle_gamma   90.00
#
_symmetry.space_group_name_H-M   'P 1'
#
loop_
_entity.id
_entity.type
_entity.pdbx_description
1 polymer ?
#
loop_
_entity_poly.entity_id
_entity_poly.type
_entity_poly.pdbx_seq_one_letter_code
_entity_poly.pdbx_strand_id
1 'polypeptide(L)' 'MAAISSAHHNPELKEYYERKVKEGKNKMSVINAVRNKLLHRIVAVVNRGTPYTPELKK' A
#
# COMPACT_ATOMS: atom_id res chain seq x y z
N MET A 1 -2.38 -12.42 6.07
CA MET A 1 -1.54 -11.20 6.24
C MET A 1 -2.13 -10.04 5.44
N ALA A 2 -2.29 -8.85 6.05
CA ALA A 2 -2.93 -7.68 5.41
C ALA A 2 -2.25 -7.25 4.11
N ALA A 3 -0.92 -7.08 4.10
CA ALA A 3 -0.17 -6.65 2.91
C ALA A 3 -0.35 -7.60 1.70
N ILE A 4 -0.38 -8.91 1.95
CA ILE A 4 -0.61 -9.91 0.90
C ILE A 4 -2.03 -9.78 0.36
N SER A 5 -3.04 -9.74 1.24
CA SER A 5 -4.43 -9.57 0.82
C SER A 5 -4.63 -8.27 0.01
N SER A 6 -4.03 -7.17 0.46
CA SER A 6 -4.09 -5.89 -0.25
C SER A 6 -3.40 -5.94 -1.61
N ALA A 7 -2.26 -6.62 -1.75
CA ALA A 7 -1.57 -6.78 -3.03
C ALA A 7 -2.38 -7.61 -4.05
N HIS A 8 -3.35 -8.42 -3.61
CA HIS A 8 -4.22 -9.19 -4.49
C HIS A 8 -5.56 -8.50 -4.79
N HIS A 9 -6.17 -7.84 -3.80
CA HIS A 9 -7.56 -7.38 -3.88
C HIS A 9 -7.74 -5.86 -3.94
N ASN A 10 -6.76 -5.07 -3.47
CA ASN A 10 -6.84 -3.61 -3.58
C ASN A 10 -6.20 -3.17 -4.90
N PRO A 11 -6.95 -2.55 -5.84
CA PRO A 11 -6.45 -2.23 -7.18
C PRO A 11 -5.16 -1.40 -7.17
N GLU A 12 -5.11 -0.36 -6.33
CA GLU A 12 -3.96 0.54 -6.23
C GLU A 12 -2.70 -0.16 -5.69
N LEU A 13 -2.87 -1.01 -4.67
CA LEU A 13 -1.75 -1.74 -4.07
C LEU A 13 -1.31 -2.93 -4.93
N LYS A 14 -2.23 -3.53 -5.70
CA LYS A 14 -1.92 -4.54 -6.71
C LYS A 14 -1.07 -3.94 -7.83
N GLU A 15 -1.47 -2.81 -8.39
CA GLU A 15 -0.70 -2.11 -9.42
C GLU A 15 0.70 -1.72 -8.90
N TYR A 16 0.77 -1.23 -7.66
CA TYR A 16 2.05 -0.92 -7.01
C TYR A 16 2.95 -2.16 -6.88
N TYR A 17 2.38 -3.29 -6.45
CA TYR A 17 3.10 -4.56 -6.33
C TYR A 17 3.62 -5.04 -7.69
N GLU A 18 2.74 -5.11 -8.70
CA GLU A 18 3.07 -5.58 -10.04
C GLU A 18 4.15 -4.73 -10.71
N ARG A 19 4.04 -3.40 -10.60
CA ARG A 19 5.06 -2.47 -11.10
C ARG A 19 6.42 -2.72 -10.44
N LYS A 20 6.45 -2.88 -9.12
CA LYS A 20 7.70 -3.10 -8.37
C LYS A 20 8.33 -4.47 -8.67
N VAL A 21 7.52 -5.49 -8.93
CA VAL A 21 8.01 -6.80 -9.41
C VAL A 21 8.55 -6.68 -10.84
N LYS A 22 7.88 -5.93 -11.73
CA LYS A 22 8.34 -5.65 -13.10
C LYS A 22 9.66 -4.89 -13.16
N GLU A 23 9.94 -4.05 -12.16
CA GLU A 23 11.24 -3.39 -11.95
C GLU A 23 12.36 -4.38 -11.52
N GLY A 24 12.06 -5.68 -11.39
CA GLY A 24 13.03 -6.72 -11.02
C GLY A 24 13.24 -6.91 -9.51
N LYS A 25 12.40 -6.29 -8.65
CA LYS A 25 12.55 -6.40 -7.20
C LYS A 25 12.09 -7.75 -6.68
N ASN A 26 12.78 -8.25 -5.65
CA ASN A 26 12.39 -9.47 -4.95
C ASN A 26 10.96 -9.36 -4.37
N LYS A 27 10.10 -10.35 -4.65
CA LYS A 27 8.69 -10.36 -4.24
C LYS A 27 8.49 -10.10 -2.74
N MET A 28 9.34 -10.64 -1.87
CA MET A 28 9.24 -10.43 -0.42
C MET A 28 9.55 -8.97 -0.04
N SER A 29 10.55 -8.37 -0.68
CA SER A 29 10.85 -6.94 -0.51
C SER A 29 9.69 -6.05 -0.99
N VAL A 30 9.02 -6.43 -2.08
CA VAL A 30 7.83 -5.70 -2.55
C VAL A 30 6.67 -5.82 -1.56
N ILE A 31 6.44 -6.99 -0.95
CA ILE A 31 5.44 -7.17 0.12
C ILE A 31 5.75 -6.26 1.32
N ASN A 32 7.03 -6.11 1.70
CA ASN A 32 7.45 -5.17 2.74
C ASN A 32 7.13 -3.72 2.35
N ALA A 33 7.34 -3.35 1.09
CA ALA A 33 6.98 -2.02 0.59
C ALA A 33 5.46 -1.78 0.64
N VAL A 34 4.63 -2.78 0.31
CA VAL A 34 3.16 -2.71 0.45
C VAL A 34 2.78 -2.52 1.92
N ARG A 35 3.42 -3.24 2.85
CA ARG A 35 3.20 -3.08 4.30
C ARG A 35 3.50 -1.66 4.77
N ASN A 36 4.61 -1.07 4.35
CA ASN A 36 4.95 0.31 4.68
C ASN A 36 3.95 1.31 4.09
N LYS A 37 3.47 1.07 2.86
CA LYS A 37 2.45 1.93 2.25
C LYS A 37 1.13 1.91 3.04
N LEU A 38 0.73 0.75 3.56
CA LEU A 38 -0.42 0.63 4.47
C LEU A 38 -0.18 1.37 5.78
N LEU A 39 0.99 1.19 6.41
CA LEU A 39 1.33 1.87 7.66
C LEU A 39 1.29 3.39 7.51
N HIS A 40 1.85 3.93 6.43
CA HIS A 40 1.79 5.36 6.14
C HIS A 40 0.36 5.88 6.02
N ARG A 41 -0.55 5.13 5.38
CA ARG A 41 -1.98 5.54 5.31
C ARG A 41 -2.63 5.58 6.69
N ILE A 42 -2.39 4.56 7.50
CA ILE A 42 -2.95 4.47 8.85
C ILE A 42 -2.45 5.64 9.69
N VAL A 43 -1.13 5.88 9.71
CA VAL A 43 -0.52 6.99 10.46
C VAL A 43 -1.05 8.34 9.97
N ALA A 44 -1.22 8.54 8.66
CA ALA A 44 -1.77 9.77 8.12
C ALA A 44 -3.22 10.03 8.58
N VAL A 45 -4.06 8.99 8.61
CA VAL A 45 -5.45 9.09 9.10
C VAL A 45 -5.48 9.41 10.58
N VAL A 46 -4.68 8.70 11.38
CA VAL A 46 -4.59 8.92 12.84
C VAL A 46 -4.14 10.35 13.13
N ASN A 47 -3.08 10.82 12.47
CA ASN A 47 -2.55 12.17 12.69
C ASN A 47 -3.53 13.27 12.25
N ARG A 48 -4.29 13.04 11.18
CA ARG A 48 -5.26 14.01 10.65
C ARG A 48 -6.54 14.07 11.49
N GLY A 49 -6.87 12.99 12.21
CA GLY A 49 -8.09 12.90 13.02
C GLY A 49 -9.39 12.91 12.20
N THR A 50 -9.32 12.62 10.88
CA THR A 50 -10.51 12.53 10.01
C THR A 50 -10.56 11.19 9.28
N PRO A 51 -11.76 10.68 8.92
CA PRO A 51 -11.92 9.38 8.28
C PRO A 51 -11.03 9.18 7.05
N TYR A 52 -10.68 7.92 6.76
CA TYR A 52 -9.94 7.57 5.55
C TYR A 52 -10.69 8.02 4.30
N THR A 53 -9.96 8.64 3.36
CA THR A 53 -10.47 9.05 2.06
C THR A 53 -9.65 8.34 0.98
N PRO A 54 -10.28 7.72 -0.05
CA PRO A 54 -9.56 7.13 -1.16
C PRO A 54 -8.75 8.17 -1.95
N GLU A 55 -9.25 9.41 -2.02
CA GLU A 55 -8.53 10.50 -2.67
C GLU A 55 -7.52 11.16 -1.72
N LEU A 56 -6.33 11.44 -2.25
CA LEU A 56 -5.44 12.45 -1.66
C LEU A 56 -6.06 13.81 -1.95
N LYS A 57 -6.51 14.52 -0.91
CA LYS A 57 -6.81 15.95 -1.02
C LYS A 57 -5.50 16.66 -1.39
N LYS A 58 -5.48 17.26 -2.58
CA LYS A 58 -4.37 18.11 -3.04
C LYS A 58 -4.35 19.42 -2.28
#